data_AF-A0A5Q3HDN0-F1
#
_entry.id   AF-A0A5Q3HDN0-F1
#
_cell.length_a   1.000
_cell.length_b   1.000
_cell.length_c   1.000
_cell.angle_alpha   90.00
_cell.angle_beta   90.00
_cell.angle_gamma   90.00
#
_symmetry.space_group_name_H-M   'P 1'
#
loop_
_entity.id
_entity.type
_entity.pdbx_description
1 polymer ?
#
loop_
_entity_poly.entity_id
_entity_poly.type
_entity_poly.pdbx_seq_one_letter_code
_entity_poly.pdbx_strand_id
1 'polypeptide(L)'
;MSKHQDFDTFMKARQHAASAYVSGNATPLARIVALDSPATFMCPGGGAVHGAQEVWDRYAHDAGAFEEGGVSEFEILEMAAGDTVGYWTGFQKARVHMHGKPDAMPMKLRVTEVFRVEGDAWKLVHRHADMLAEEQKH
;
A
#
# COMPACT_ATOMS: atom_id res chain seq x y z
N MET A 1 20.51 -7.52 -13.32
CA MET A 1 20.16 -6.33 -12.52
C MET A 1 20.39 -6.68 -11.06
N SER A 2 20.87 -5.74 -10.24
CA SER A 2 20.95 -5.99 -8.80
C SER A 2 19.54 -6.06 -8.20
N LYS A 3 19.35 -6.80 -7.10
CA LYS A 3 18.05 -6.88 -6.41
C LYS A 3 17.53 -5.50 -5.97
N HIS A 4 18.44 -4.55 -5.72
CA HIS A 4 18.10 -3.16 -5.45
C HIS A 4 17.44 -2.46 -6.65
N GLN A 5 18.02 -2.56 -7.87
CA GLN A 5 17.45 -1.97 -9.09
C GLN A 5 16.09 -2.61 -9.48
N ASP A 6 15.94 -3.90 -9.19
CA ASP A 6 14.69 -4.63 -9.33
C ASP A 6 13.61 -4.10 -8.36
N PHE A 7 14.00 -3.83 -7.11
CA PHE A 7 13.10 -3.26 -6.11
C PHE A 7 12.64 -1.82 -6.45
N ASP A 8 13.52 -0.96 -6.96
CA ASP A 8 13.15 0.39 -7.41
C ASP A 8 12.11 0.34 -8.54
N THR A 9 12.28 -0.62 -9.47
CA THR A 9 11.34 -0.84 -10.56
C THR A 9 10.00 -1.36 -10.04
N PHE A 10 10.04 -2.29 -9.10
CA PHE A 10 8.86 -2.78 -8.40
C PHE A 10 8.11 -1.65 -7.66
N MET A 11 8.82 -0.73 -7.01
CA MET A 11 8.20 0.39 -6.29
C MET A 11 7.43 1.34 -7.22
N LYS A 12 7.82 1.48 -8.49
CA LYS A 12 7.03 2.22 -9.50
C LYS A 12 5.72 1.49 -9.82
N ALA A 13 5.75 0.16 -9.94
CA ALA A 13 4.55 -0.65 -10.12
C ALA A 13 3.64 -0.58 -8.87
N ARG A 14 4.23 -0.57 -7.68
CA ARG A 14 3.52 -0.37 -6.41
C ARG A 14 2.84 1.01 -6.34
N GLN A 15 3.48 2.07 -6.80
CA GLN A 15 2.87 3.41 -6.87
C GLN A 15 1.68 3.44 -7.84
N HIS A 16 1.84 2.84 -9.03
CA HIS A 16 0.73 2.71 -9.98
C HIS A 16 -0.46 1.93 -9.35
N ALA A 17 -0.17 0.85 -8.62
CA ALA A 17 -1.20 0.09 -7.93
C ALA A 17 -1.91 0.90 -6.83
N ALA A 18 -1.19 1.77 -6.11
CA ALA A 18 -1.81 2.68 -5.13
C ALA A 18 -2.78 3.68 -5.78
N SER A 19 -2.41 4.27 -6.92
CA SER A 19 -3.28 5.21 -7.64
C SER A 19 -4.56 4.53 -8.18
N ALA A 20 -4.44 3.33 -8.72
CA ALA A 20 -5.60 2.54 -9.14
C ALA A 20 -6.50 2.16 -7.95
N TYR A 21 -5.89 1.79 -6.84
CA TYR A 21 -6.61 1.39 -5.63
C TYR A 21 -7.47 2.51 -5.06
N VAL A 22 -6.93 3.73 -4.95
CA VAL A 22 -7.70 4.90 -4.49
C VAL A 22 -8.71 5.43 -5.53
N SER A 23 -8.77 4.79 -6.70
CA SER A 23 -9.79 5.00 -7.74
C SER A 23 -10.76 3.82 -7.85
N GLY A 24 -10.86 2.99 -6.81
CA GLY A 24 -11.79 1.86 -6.76
C GLY A 24 -11.33 0.58 -7.47
N ASN A 25 -10.09 0.53 -7.97
CA ASN A 25 -9.57 -0.61 -8.73
C ASN A 25 -8.44 -1.34 -8.01
N ALA A 26 -8.76 -2.46 -7.35
CA ALA A 26 -7.78 -3.31 -6.67
C ALA A 26 -6.96 -4.22 -7.60
N THR A 27 -7.32 -4.34 -8.89
CA THR A 27 -6.71 -5.31 -9.81
C THR A 27 -5.18 -5.19 -9.92
N PRO A 28 -4.58 -3.99 -9.99
CA PRO A 28 -3.12 -3.89 -10.00
C PRO A 28 -2.46 -4.33 -8.69
N LEU A 29 -3.13 -4.13 -7.55
CA LEU A 29 -2.64 -4.55 -6.26
C LEU A 29 -2.60 -6.08 -6.14
N ALA A 30 -3.58 -6.79 -6.72
CA ALA A 30 -3.65 -8.26 -6.76
C ALA A 30 -2.36 -8.91 -7.29
N ARG A 31 -1.64 -8.25 -8.20
CA ARG A 31 -0.40 -8.79 -8.81
C ARG A 31 0.79 -8.75 -7.86
N ILE A 32 0.77 -7.85 -6.89
CA ILE A 32 1.91 -7.56 -6.02
C ILE A 32 1.67 -7.96 -4.56
N VAL A 33 0.47 -8.37 -4.16
CA VAL A 33 0.23 -8.95 -2.82
C VAL A 33 0.80 -10.36 -2.73
N ALA A 34 1.23 -10.73 -1.51
CA ALA A 34 1.65 -12.09 -1.20
C ALA A 34 0.54 -13.10 -1.50
N LEU A 35 0.91 -14.25 -2.04
CA LEU A 35 0.00 -15.36 -2.31
C LEU A 35 0.25 -16.50 -1.32
N ASP A 36 1.52 -16.86 -1.13
CA ASP A 36 1.92 -18.01 -0.31
C ASP A 36 2.56 -17.58 1.03
N SER A 37 3.19 -16.41 1.08
CA SER A 37 3.80 -15.91 2.32
C SER A 37 2.74 -15.46 3.33
N PRO A 38 2.97 -15.66 4.64
CA PRO A 38 2.19 -14.99 5.67
C PRO A 38 2.20 -13.48 5.46
N ALA A 39 1.01 -12.88 5.46
CA ALA A 39 0.83 -11.45 5.27
C ALA A 39 0.06 -10.81 6.42
N THR A 40 0.29 -9.52 6.63
CA THR A 40 -0.42 -8.71 7.63
C THR A 40 -0.83 -7.36 7.08
N PHE A 41 -1.96 -6.84 7.57
CA PHE A 41 -2.42 -5.50 7.26
C PHE A 41 -2.95 -4.82 8.52
N MET A 42 -2.36 -3.68 8.87
CA MET A 42 -2.86 -2.75 9.88
C MET A 42 -3.41 -1.53 9.15
N CYS A 43 -4.74 -1.45 9.07
CA CYS A 43 -5.42 -0.49 8.20
C CYS A 43 -5.56 0.89 8.84
N PRO A 44 -5.73 1.97 8.04
CA PRO A 44 -5.91 3.33 8.56
C PRO A 44 -7.10 3.51 9.50
N GLY A 45 -8.11 2.65 9.39
CA GLY A 45 -9.27 2.62 10.30
C GLY A 45 -9.04 1.82 11.59
N GLY A 46 -7.83 1.30 11.81
CA GLY A 46 -7.47 0.47 12.97
C GLY A 46 -7.64 -1.04 12.75
N GLY A 47 -7.32 -1.82 13.78
CA GLY A 47 -7.36 -3.28 13.74
C GLY A 47 -6.18 -3.90 12.97
N ALA A 48 -6.17 -5.23 12.93
CA ALA A 48 -5.13 -6.01 12.25
C ALA A 48 -5.75 -7.23 11.56
N VAL A 49 -5.26 -7.52 10.36
CA VAL A 49 -5.59 -8.71 9.58
C VAL A 49 -4.32 -9.53 9.40
N HIS A 50 -4.43 -10.85 9.49
CA HIS A 50 -3.32 -11.79 9.35
C HIS A 50 -3.75 -12.96 8.46
N GLY A 51 -2.91 -13.31 7.49
CA GLY A 51 -3.17 -14.33 6.46
C GLY A 51 -3.24 -13.70 5.06
N ALA A 52 -2.65 -14.38 4.06
CA ALA A 52 -2.54 -13.82 2.70
C ALA A 52 -3.91 -13.59 2.05
N GLN A 53 -4.80 -14.57 2.15
CA GLN A 53 -6.15 -14.49 1.60
C GLN A 53 -6.97 -13.43 2.33
N GLU A 54 -6.95 -13.41 3.66
CA GLU A 54 -7.69 -12.46 4.48
C GLU A 54 -7.23 -11.02 4.24
N VAL A 55 -5.92 -10.81 4.07
CA VAL A 55 -5.35 -9.50 3.72
C VAL A 55 -5.80 -9.08 2.31
N TRP A 56 -5.76 -9.98 1.33
CA TRP A 56 -6.25 -9.68 -0.01
C TRP A 56 -7.74 -9.34 -0.02
N ASP A 57 -8.57 -10.15 0.63
CA ASP A 57 -10.02 -9.93 0.71
C ASP A 57 -10.32 -8.57 1.36
N ARG A 58 -9.55 -8.21 2.40
CA ARG A 58 -9.66 -6.90 3.02
C ARG A 58 -9.29 -5.76 2.07
N TYR A 59 -8.21 -5.89 1.29
CA TYR A 59 -7.85 -4.90 0.28
C TYR A 59 -8.91 -4.77 -0.82
N ALA A 60 -9.41 -5.90 -1.33
CA ALA A 60 -10.44 -5.90 -2.36
C ALA A 60 -11.72 -5.22 -1.86
N HIS A 61 -12.12 -5.49 -0.61
CA HIS A 61 -13.26 -4.85 0.02
C HIS A 61 -13.06 -3.33 0.20
N ASP A 62 -11.92 -2.92 0.78
CA ASP A 62 -11.62 -1.52 1.08
C ASP A 62 -11.50 -0.66 -0.18
N ALA A 63 -11.07 -1.23 -1.31
CA ALA A 63 -11.06 -0.52 -2.59
C ALA A 63 -12.46 -0.07 -3.02
N GLY A 64 -13.50 -0.86 -2.71
CA GLY A 64 -14.90 -0.55 -3.06
C GLY A 64 -15.48 0.66 -2.35
N ALA A 65 -14.77 1.25 -1.38
CA ALA A 65 -15.18 2.52 -0.77
C ALA A 65 -14.88 3.75 -1.66
N PHE A 66 -14.01 3.60 -2.66
CA PHE A 66 -13.53 4.69 -3.51
C PHE A 66 -14.25 4.72 -4.87
N GLU A 67 -14.50 5.93 -5.35
CA GLU A 67 -14.95 6.22 -6.71
C GLU A 67 -13.77 6.49 -7.64
N GLU A 68 -14.03 6.47 -8.96
CA GLU A 68 -13.02 6.80 -9.98
C GLU A 68 -12.50 8.24 -9.83
N GLY A 69 -11.28 8.50 -10.31
CA GLY A 69 -10.68 9.84 -10.35
C GLY A 69 -9.79 10.17 -9.16
N GLY A 70 -9.54 9.20 -8.27
CA GLY A 70 -8.55 9.30 -7.22
C GLY A 70 -7.12 9.42 -7.76
N VAL A 71 -6.28 10.16 -7.06
CA VAL A 71 -4.84 10.23 -7.35
C VAL A 71 -4.05 9.92 -6.09
N SER A 72 -2.91 9.25 -6.24
CA SER A 72 -2.01 8.92 -5.13
C SER A 72 -0.56 9.11 -5.54
N GLU A 73 0.26 9.52 -4.58
CA GLU A 73 1.72 9.59 -4.67
C GLU A 73 2.35 9.10 -3.37
N PHE A 74 3.56 8.54 -3.46
CA PHE A 74 4.37 8.23 -2.29
C PHE A 74 5.45 9.28 -2.11
N GLU A 75 5.54 9.81 -0.89
CA GLU A 75 6.70 10.53 -0.39
C GLU A 75 7.51 9.53 0.44
N ILE A 76 8.49 8.90 -0.20
CA ILE A 76 9.37 7.91 0.44
C ILE A 76 10.41 8.64 1.27
N LEU A 77 10.46 8.36 2.57
CA LEU A 77 11.48 8.88 3.49
C LEU A 77 12.70 7.97 3.53
N GLU A 78 12.48 6.66 3.53
CA GLU A 78 13.54 5.65 3.51
C GLU A 78 13.05 4.39 2.80
N MET A 79 13.93 3.73 2.06
CA MET A 79 13.68 2.43 1.46
C MET A 79 14.97 1.66 1.24
N ALA A 80 14.93 0.37 1.50
CA ALA A 80 16.05 -0.52 1.22
C ALA A 80 15.57 -1.92 0.86
N ALA A 81 16.40 -2.64 0.13
CA ALA A 81 16.18 -4.05 -0.18
C ALA A 81 17.48 -4.84 -0.08
N GLY A 82 17.40 -6.00 0.55
CA GLY A 82 18.39 -7.06 0.44
C GLY A 82 17.98 -8.06 -0.65
N ASP A 83 18.48 -9.29 -0.54
CA ASP A 83 18.22 -10.32 -1.56
C ASP A 83 16.78 -10.85 -1.52
N THR A 84 16.16 -10.88 -0.33
CA THR A 84 14.87 -11.55 -0.10
C THR A 84 13.82 -10.67 0.58
N VAL A 85 14.23 -9.59 1.25
CA VAL A 85 13.35 -8.69 1.99
C VAL A 85 13.67 -7.24 1.61
N GLY A 86 12.63 -6.45 1.44
CA GLY A 86 12.72 -5.01 1.24
C GLY A 86 11.66 -4.27 2.04
N TYR A 87 11.84 -2.98 2.24
CA TYR A 87 10.87 -2.14 2.90
C TYR A 87 10.90 -0.72 2.32
N TRP A 88 9.82 0.01 2.57
CA TRP A 88 9.84 1.46 2.52
C TRP A 88 9.03 2.03 3.69
N THR A 89 9.36 3.27 4.06
CA THR A 89 8.58 4.06 5.00
C THR A 89 8.46 5.50 4.50
N GLY A 90 7.33 6.13 4.80
CA GLY A 90 7.09 7.51 4.44
C GLY A 90 5.61 7.85 4.47
N PHE A 91 5.18 8.66 3.51
CA PHE A 91 3.79 9.10 3.40
C PHE A 91 3.15 8.66 2.10
N GLN A 92 1.88 8.26 2.16
CA GLN A 92 1.02 8.22 0.99
C GLN A 92 0.13 9.45 1.00
N LYS A 93 0.24 10.29 -0.02
CA LYS A 93 -0.66 11.42 -0.24
C LYS A 93 -1.63 11.03 -1.33
N ALA A 94 -2.91 11.19 -1.07
CA ALA A 94 -3.95 10.93 -2.03
C ALA A 94 -5.02 12.02 -1.99
N ARG A 95 -5.67 12.21 -3.13
CA ARG A 95 -6.95 12.93 -3.22
C ARG A 95 -7.96 11.90 -3.71
N VAL A 96 -8.93 11.57 -2.87
CA VAL A 96 -9.84 10.45 -3.08
C VAL A 96 -11.28 10.92 -3.22
N HIS A 97 -12.06 10.19 -4.00
CA HIS A 97 -13.50 10.32 -4.08
C HIS A 97 -14.11 9.13 -3.35
N MET A 98 -15.05 9.37 -2.43
CA MET A 98 -15.67 8.31 -1.63
C MET A 98 -17.16 8.32 -1.87
N HIS A 99 -17.77 7.12 -1.93
CA HIS A 99 -19.20 7.01 -2.05
C HIS A 99 -19.94 7.77 -0.94
N GLY A 100 -20.91 8.59 -1.35
CA GLY A 100 -21.71 9.42 -0.44
C GLY A 100 -21.03 10.70 0.06
N LYS A 101 -19.86 11.07 -0.49
CA LYS A 101 -19.21 12.36 -0.25
C LYS A 101 -19.25 13.22 -1.52
N PRO A 102 -19.72 14.48 -1.45
CA PRO A 102 -19.91 15.31 -2.64
C PRO A 102 -18.57 15.78 -3.24
N ASP A 103 -17.56 15.95 -2.39
CA ASP A 103 -16.27 16.53 -2.76
C ASP A 103 -15.12 15.54 -2.56
N ALA A 104 -14.08 15.72 -3.36
CA ALA A 104 -12.83 14.98 -3.19
C ALA A 104 -12.16 15.35 -1.86
N MET A 105 -11.67 14.35 -1.14
CA MET A 105 -11.06 14.53 0.18
C MET A 105 -9.55 14.27 0.12
N PRO A 106 -8.71 15.14 0.74
CA PRO A 106 -7.30 14.84 0.91
C PRO A 106 -7.12 13.73 1.95
N MET A 107 -6.23 12.79 1.66
CA MET A 107 -5.83 11.73 2.57
C MET A 107 -4.30 11.71 2.63
N LYS A 108 -3.73 11.85 3.84
CA LYS A 108 -2.29 11.70 4.06
C LYS A 108 -2.08 10.62 5.10
N LEU A 109 -1.44 9.53 4.70
CA LEU A 109 -1.16 8.38 5.55
C LEU A 109 0.33 8.33 5.89
N ARG A 110 0.66 7.95 7.13
CA ARG A 110 1.98 7.40 7.46
C ARG A 110 1.98 5.94 7.07
N VAL A 111 3.03 5.48 6.39
CA VAL A 111 3.06 4.13 5.83
C VAL A 111 4.39 3.45 6.12
N THR A 112 4.31 2.18 6.49
CA THR A 112 5.40 1.23 6.39
C THR A 112 4.90 0.02 5.60
N GLU A 113 5.63 -0.35 4.55
CA GLU A 113 5.39 -1.61 3.84
C GLU A 113 6.64 -2.46 3.84
N VAL A 114 6.44 -3.77 4.00
CA VAL A 114 7.51 -4.77 3.92
C VAL A 114 7.16 -5.74 2.79
N PHE A 115 8.20 -6.11 2.06
CA PHE A 115 8.12 -6.97 0.89
C PHE A 115 9.02 -8.18 1.05
N ARG A 116 8.61 -9.28 0.43
CA ARG A 116 9.40 -10.49 0.31
C ARG A 116 9.42 -10.97 -1.13
N VAL A 117 10.49 -11.61 -1.55
CA VAL A 117 10.54 -12.28 -2.84
C VAL A 117 9.79 -13.62 -2.76
N GLU A 118 8.84 -13.84 -3.67
CA GLU A 118 8.20 -15.14 -3.96
C GLU A 118 8.55 -15.53 -5.39
N GLY A 119 9.30 -16.62 -5.56
CA GLY A 119 9.90 -16.97 -6.86
C GLY A 119 10.85 -15.86 -7.33
N ASP A 120 10.49 -15.20 -8.42
CA ASP A 120 11.27 -14.09 -9.01
C ASP A 120 10.57 -12.71 -8.84
N ALA A 121 9.52 -12.62 -8.03
CA ALA A 121 8.73 -11.40 -7.87
C ALA A 121 8.69 -10.89 -6.42
N TRP A 122 8.77 -9.58 -6.24
CA TRP A 122 8.51 -8.93 -4.96
C TRP A 122 7.02 -8.93 -4.64
N LYS A 123 6.71 -9.20 -3.37
CA LYS A 123 5.36 -9.33 -2.85
C LYS A 123 5.19 -8.54 -1.56
N LEU A 124 4.10 -7.79 -1.46
CA LEU A 124 3.68 -7.06 -0.26
C LEU A 124 3.24 -8.06 0.81
N VAL A 125 4.04 -8.20 1.87
CA VAL A 125 3.77 -9.11 3.00
C VAL A 125 3.33 -8.36 4.26
N HIS A 126 3.58 -7.05 4.34
CA HIS A 126 3.06 -6.23 5.43
C HIS A 126 2.75 -4.84 4.92
N ARG A 127 1.61 -4.29 5.38
CA ARG A 127 1.32 -2.87 5.30
C ARG A 127 0.80 -2.41 6.65
N HIS A 128 1.40 -1.35 7.16
CA HIS A 128 0.86 -0.57 8.27
C HIS A 128 0.63 0.84 7.75
N ALA A 129 -0.60 1.33 7.85
CA ALA A 129 -0.94 2.68 7.49
C ALA A 129 -1.86 3.31 8.53
N ASP A 130 -1.57 4.55 8.91
CA ASP A 130 -2.41 5.38 9.79
C ASP A 130 -2.68 6.73 9.13
N MET A 131 -3.82 7.34 9.44
CA MET A 131 -4.04 8.76 9.17
C MET A 131 -2.94 9.59 9.84
N LEU A 132 -2.43 10.61 9.14
CA LEU A 132 -1.50 11.55 9.75
C LEU A 132 -2.21 12.31 10.88
N ALA A 133 -1.90 11.94 12.12
CA ALA A 133 -2.26 12.73 13.29
C ALA A 133 -1.26 13.89 13.47
N GLU A 134 -1.69 14.94 14.17
CA GLU A 134 -0.78 16.01 14.58
C GLU A 134 0.29 15.45 15.54
N GLU A 135 1.52 15.94 15.39
CA GLU A 135 2.60 15.62 16.30
C GLU A 135 2.27 16.17 17.70
N GLN A 136 2.31 15.30 18.71
CA GLN A 136 2.23 15.74 20.08
C GLN A 136 3.53 16.49 20.41
N LYS A 137 3.43 17.80 20.61
CA LYS A 137 4.54 18.60 21.12
C LYS A 137 4.73 18.23 22.59
N HIS A 138 5.86 17.58 22.89
CA HIS A 138 6.33 17.37 24.26
C HIS A 138 7.12 18.57 24.76
#